data_AF-A0A375JGQ7-F1
#
_entry.id   AF-A0A375JGQ7-F1
#
_cell.length_a   1.000
_cell.length_b   1.000
_cell.length_c   1.000
_cell.angle_alpha   90.00
_cell.angle_beta   90.00
_cell.angle_gamma   90.00
#
_symmetry.space_group_name_H-M   'P 1'
#
loop_
_entity.id
_entity.type
_entity.pdbx_description
1 polymer ?
#
loop_
_entity_poly.entity_id
_entity_poly.type
_entity_poly.pdbx_seq_one_letter_code
_entity_poly.pdbx_strand_id
1 'polypeptide(L)'
;MNLERQSVAVLQQLGRTYRAFAGAFEQRIGLPLPRWHILHALHHQESAIGQTALADLVVMDPSALTRQLKVMQELGWVECTPSERDNRVLHVTISRAGREVVARYHSAALGIP
;
A
#
# COMPACT_ATOMS: atom_id res chain seq x y z
N MET A 1 16.93 -25.85 17.45
CA MET A 1 15.63 -26.13 18.12
C MET A 1 15.12 -25.04 19.08
N ASN A 2 15.85 -24.57 20.11
CA ASN A 2 15.35 -23.50 21.01
C ASN A 2 15.36 -22.10 20.33
N LEU A 3 16.46 -21.77 19.65
CA LEU A 3 16.61 -20.49 18.93
C LEU A 3 15.58 -20.32 17.80
N GLU A 4 15.32 -21.37 17.01
CA GLU A 4 14.31 -21.32 15.93
C GLU A 4 12.89 -21.06 16.45
N ARG A 5 12.52 -21.69 17.57
CA ARG A 5 11.22 -21.45 18.22
C ARG A 5 11.12 -20.03 18.77
N GLN A 6 12.20 -19.50 19.35
CA GLN A 6 12.27 -18.11 19.81
C GLN A 6 12.16 -17.13 18.65
N SER A 7 12.85 -17.36 17.52
CA SER A 7 12.76 -16.52 16.32
C SER A 7 11.34 -16.50 15.75
N VAL A 8 10.68 -17.66 15.65
CA VAL A 8 9.29 -17.73 15.19
C VAL A 8 8.34 -16.98 16.14
N ALA A 9 8.54 -17.10 17.46
CA ALA A 9 7.72 -16.38 18.43
C ALA A 9 7.87 -14.86 18.31
N VAL A 10 9.10 -14.37 18.09
CA VAL A 10 9.36 -12.94 17.85
C VAL A 10 8.69 -12.44 16.58
N LEU A 11 8.81 -13.19 15.47
CA LEU A 11 8.14 -12.84 14.20
C LEU A 11 6.61 -12.79 14.35
N GLN A 12 6.03 -13.75 15.07
CA GLN A 12 4.58 -13.74 15.34
C GLN A 12 4.16 -12.56 16.22
N GLN A 13 4.95 -12.23 17.24
CA GLN A 13 4.68 -11.07 18.09
C GLN A 13 4.76 -9.77 17.30
N LEU A 14 5.80 -9.61 16.47
CA LEU A 14 5.93 -8.47 15.58
C LEU A 14 4.72 -8.35 14.63
N GLY A 15 4.29 -9.46 14.03
CA GLY A 15 3.11 -9.48 13.18
C GLY A 15 1.82 -9.10 13.91
N ARG A 16 1.65 -9.49 15.18
CA ARG A 16 0.50 -9.06 16.00
C ARG A 16 0.56 -7.57 16.31
N THR A 17 1.71 -7.07 16.72
CA THR A 17 1.91 -5.63 17.00
C THR A 17 1.65 -4.79 15.76
N TYR A 18 2.18 -5.20 14.60
CA TYR A 18 1.92 -4.52 13.33
C TYR A 18 0.44 -4.49 12.98
N ARG A 19 -0.29 -5.61 13.14
CA ARG A 19 -1.75 -5.62 12.89
C ARG A 19 -2.52 -4.71 13.85
N ALA A 20 -2.15 -4.67 15.12
CA ALA A 20 -2.76 -3.77 16.10
C ALA A 20 -2.52 -2.31 15.74
N PHE A 21 -1.29 -1.97 15.34
CA PHE A 21 -0.95 -0.65 14.82
C PHE A 21 -1.74 -0.30 13.56
N ALA A 22 -1.78 -1.19 12.57
CA ALA A 22 -2.52 -0.97 11.33
C ALA A 22 -4.02 -0.74 11.58
N GLY A 23 -4.62 -1.50 12.51
CA GLY A 23 -6.00 -1.29 12.94
C GLY A 23 -6.20 0.07 13.63
N ALA A 24 -5.31 0.45 14.54
CA ALA A 24 -5.38 1.76 15.20
C ALA A 24 -5.20 2.93 14.23
N PHE A 25 -4.30 2.77 13.24
CA PHE A 25 -4.13 3.71 12.14
C PHE A 25 -5.43 3.84 11.35
N GLU A 26 -6.03 2.73 10.94
CA GLU A 26 -7.28 2.76 10.17
C GLU A 26 -8.43 3.40 10.96
N GLN A 27 -8.57 3.12 12.25
CA GLN A 27 -9.59 3.76 13.10
C GLN A 27 -9.40 5.27 13.22
N ARG A 28 -8.14 5.75 13.22
CA ARG A 28 -7.83 7.19 13.30
C ARG A 28 -8.02 7.89 11.96
N ILE A 29 -7.57 7.26 10.87
CA ILE A 29 -7.42 7.88 9.55
C ILE A 29 -8.64 7.57 8.66
N GLY A 30 -9.40 6.53 8.94
CA GLY A 30 -10.52 6.07 8.09
C GLY A 30 -10.07 5.42 6.78
N LEU A 31 -8.78 5.08 6.65
CA LEU A 31 -8.17 4.47 5.48
C LEU A 31 -7.29 3.29 5.91
N PRO A 32 -7.44 2.09 5.32
CA PRO A 32 -6.55 0.97 5.62
C PRO A 32 -5.11 1.32 5.28
N LEU A 33 -4.19 1.01 6.21
CA LEU A 33 -2.76 1.31 6.08
C LEU A 33 -2.13 0.82 4.76
N PRO A 34 -2.46 -0.39 4.23
CA PRO A 34 -1.92 -0.82 2.93
C PRO A 34 -2.29 0.11 1.76
N ARG A 35 -3.51 0.67 1.74
CA ARG A 35 -3.94 1.60 0.68
C ARG A 35 -3.27 2.95 0.83
N TRP A 36 -3.06 3.40 2.07
CA TRP A 36 -2.26 4.59 2.35
C TRP A 36 -0.85 4.46 1.79
N HIS A 37 -0.15 3.34 2.05
CA HIS A 37 1.19 3.12 1.50
C HIS A 37 1.21 3.15 -0.02
N ILE A 38 0.23 2.53 -0.69
CA ILE A 38 0.13 2.55 -2.15
C ILE A 38 -0.10 3.98 -2.66
N LEU A 39 -1.06 4.72 -2.11
CA LEU A 39 -1.32 6.10 -2.52
C LEU A 39 -0.12 7.02 -2.28
N HIS A 40 0.51 6.90 -1.12
CA HIS A 40 1.69 7.69 -0.78
C HIS A 40 2.86 7.40 -1.73
N ALA A 41 3.11 6.11 -2.05
CA ALA A 41 4.14 5.71 -3.00
C ALA A 41 3.85 6.25 -4.40
N LEU A 42 2.62 6.10 -4.89
CA LEU A 42 2.20 6.61 -6.20
C LEU A 42 2.21 8.13 -6.29
N HIS A 43 1.91 8.84 -5.20
CA HIS A 43 1.96 10.31 -5.14
C HIS A 43 3.36 10.87 -5.39
N HIS A 44 4.40 10.11 -5.04
CA HIS A 44 5.79 10.47 -5.28
C HIS A 44 6.33 9.98 -6.63
N GLN A 45 5.52 9.30 -7.45
CA GLN A 45 5.93 8.91 -8.79
C GLN A 45 5.62 10.03 -9.79
N GLU A 46 6.61 10.38 -10.61
CA GLU A 46 6.43 11.33 -11.72
C GLU A 46 5.65 10.74 -12.90
N SER A 47 5.71 9.40 -13.05
CA SER A 47 5.07 8.67 -14.15
C SER A 47 4.48 7.35 -13.67
N ALA A 48 3.76 6.66 -14.57
CA ALA A 48 3.12 5.39 -14.27
C ALA A 48 4.16 4.32 -13.89
N ILE A 49 3.89 3.54 -12.84
CA ILE A 49 4.78 2.49 -12.36
C ILE A 49 4.18 1.11 -12.61
N GLY A 50 4.99 0.15 -13.07
CA GLY A 50 4.54 -1.23 -13.26
C GLY A 50 4.15 -1.89 -11.94
N GLN A 51 3.12 -2.74 -11.94
CA GLN A 51 2.62 -3.38 -10.72
C GLN A 51 3.69 -4.17 -9.94
N THR A 52 4.62 -4.85 -10.61
CA THR A 52 5.73 -5.55 -9.94
C THR A 52 6.63 -4.58 -9.20
N ALA A 53 7.06 -3.49 -9.86
CA ALA A 53 7.89 -2.47 -9.24
C ALA A 53 7.16 -1.77 -8.08
N LEU A 54 5.85 -1.56 -8.20
CA LEU A 54 5.03 -1.04 -7.12
C LEU A 54 4.95 -2.01 -5.93
N ALA A 55 4.80 -3.32 -6.19
CA ALA A 55 4.76 -4.35 -5.15
C ALA A 55 6.05 -4.37 -4.33
N ASP A 56 7.19 -4.30 -5.03
CA ASP A 56 8.51 -4.21 -4.39
C ASP A 56 8.65 -2.92 -3.58
N LEU A 57 8.23 -1.78 -4.15
CA LEU A 57 8.30 -0.47 -3.50
C LEU A 57 7.50 -0.39 -2.20
N VAL A 58 6.31 -0.98 -2.16
CA VAL A 58 5.46 -1.00 -0.95
C VAL A 58 5.64 -2.25 -0.09
N VAL A 59 6.61 -3.11 -0.43
CA VAL A 59 6.91 -4.38 0.26
C VAL A 59 5.65 -5.22 0.45
N MET A 60 4.94 -5.46 -0.65
CA MET A 60 3.66 -6.16 -0.67
C MET A 60 3.72 -7.35 -1.62
N ASP A 61 3.11 -8.47 -1.21
CA ASP A 61 2.90 -9.60 -2.11
C ASP A 61 2.11 -9.17 -3.37
N PRO A 62 2.49 -9.62 -4.59
CA PRO A 62 1.82 -9.21 -5.82
C PRO A 62 0.31 -9.50 -5.85
N SER A 63 -0.13 -10.62 -5.26
CA SER A 63 -1.55 -10.96 -5.21
C SER A 63 -2.31 -10.06 -4.23
N ALA A 64 -1.69 -9.68 -3.11
CA ALA A 64 -2.22 -8.71 -2.18
C ALA A 64 -2.31 -7.31 -2.82
N LEU A 65 -1.27 -6.89 -3.56
CA LEU A 65 -1.28 -5.62 -4.28
C LEU A 65 -2.42 -5.60 -5.31
N THR A 66 -2.56 -6.64 -6.12
CA THR A 66 -3.63 -6.74 -7.13
C THR A 66 -5.02 -6.58 -6.51
N ARG A 67 -5.25 -7.20 -5.34
CA ARG A 67 -6.52 -7.06 -4.60
C ARG A 67 -6.74 -5.63 -4.11
N GLN A 68 -5.70 -4.96 -3.60
CA GLN A 68 -5.82 -3.56 -3.18
C GLN A 68 -6.08 -2.65 -4.37
N LEU A 69 -5.33 -2.80 -5.47
CA LEU A 69 -5.49 -1.99 -6.67
C LEU A 69 -6.89 -2.11 -7.26
N LYS A 70 -7.48 -3.31 -7.29
CA LYS A 70 -8.86 -3.50 -7.73
C LYS A 70 -9.83 -2.64 -6.92
N VAL A 71 -9.76 -2.71 -5.59
CA VAL A 71 -10.63 -1.91 -4.71
C VAL A 71 -10.36 -0.41 -4.87
N MET A 72 -9.08 -0.01 -4.97
CA MET A 72 -8.71 1.39 -5.13
C MET A 72 -9.15 1.97 -6.48
N GLN A 73 -9.20 1.14 -7.52
CA GLN A 73 -9.72 1.51 -8.84
C GLN A 73 -11.25 1.65 -8.81
N GLU A 74 -11.97 0.74 -8.13
CA GLU A 74 -13.41 0.86 -7.89
C GLU A 74 -13.77 2.14 -7.11
N LEU A 75 -12.88 2.57 -6.20
CA LEU A 75 -12.99 3.84 -5.47
C LEU A 75 -12.55 5.07 -6.29
N GLY A 76 -12.03 4.87 -7.50
CA GLY A 76 -11.54 5.94 -8.39
C GLY A 76 -10.23 6.60 -7.93
N TRP A 77 -9.45 5.96 -7.04
CA TRP A 77 -8.22 6.54 -6.49
C TRP A 77 -6.97 6.27 -7.34
N VAL A 78 -7.02 5.22 -8.16
CA VAL A 78 -5.92 4.83 -9.06
C VAL A 78 -6.47 4.46 -10.43
N GLU A 79 -5.62 4.55 -11.43
CA GLU A 79 -5.89 4.06 -12.79
C GLU A 79 -4.86 2.96 -13.12
N CYS A 80 -5.32 1.87 -13.74
CA CYS A 80 -4.46 0.80 -14.21
C CYS A 80 -4.55 0.72 -15.74
N THR A 81 -3.43 0.89 -16.43
CA THR A 81 -3.35 0.86 -17.90
C THR A 81 -2.41 -0.26 -18.36
N PRO A 82 -2.79 -1.07 -19.37
CA PRO A 82 -1.86 -2.01 -19.99
C PRO A 82 -0.62 -1.30 -20.53
N SER A 83 0.54 -1.94 -20.39
CA SER A 83 1.78 -1.47 -21.01
C SER A 83 1.70 -1.61 -22.53
N GLU A 84 2.09 -0.57 -23.25
CA GLU A 84 2.18 -0.58 -24.72
C GLU A 84 3.17 -1.64 -25.25
N ARG A 85 4.15 -2.05 -24.43
CA ARG A 85 5.17 -3.05 -24.79
C ARG A 85 4.75 -4.48 -24.49
N ASP A 86 3.90 -4.67 -23.48
CA ASP A 86 3.40 -5.98 -23.04
C ASP A 86 2.07 -5.80 -22.30
N ASN A 87 0.95 -6.12 -22.97
CA ASN A 87 -0.39 -6.00 -22.39
C ASN A 87 -0.62 -6.86 -21.13
N ARG A 88 0.29 -7.77 -20.80
CA ARG A 88 0.25 -8.56 -19.55
C ARG A 88 0.75 -7.76 -18.35
N VAL A 89 1.47 -6.66 -18.58
CA VAL A 89 1.96 -5.75 -17.54
C VAL A 89 1.00 -4.58 -17.41
N LEU A 90 0.45 -4.37 -16.22
CA LEU A 90 -0.32 -3.17 -15.89
C LEU A 90 0.58 -2.13 -15.24
N HIS A 91 0.50 -0.90 -15.73
CA HIS A 91 1.05 0.29 -15.09
C HIS A 91 -0.04 0.96 -14.26
N VAL A 92 0.37 1.53 -13.13
CA VAL A 92 -0.50 2.16 -12.16
C VAL A 92 -0.14 3.63 -12.02
N THR A 93 -1.16 4.50 -12.03
CA THR A 93 -1.04 5.92 -11.72
C THR A 93 -2.02 6.30 -10.60
N ILE A 94 -1.65 7.31 -9.82
CA ILE A 94 -2.60 7.93 -8.88
C ILE A 94 -3.51 8.90 -9.62
N SER A 95 -4.82 8.79 -9.36
CA SER A 95 -5.81 9.70 -9.93
C SER A 95 -5.83 11.03 -9.19
N ARG A 96 -6.62 11.99 -9.68
CA ARG A 96 -6.88 13.24 -8.94
C ARG A 96 -7.53 12.98 -7.58
N ALA A 97 -8.55 12.11 -7.52
CA ALA A 97 -9.21 11.75 -6.26
C ALA A 97 -8.24 11.07 -5.28
N GLY A 98 -7.33 10.21 -5.80
CA GLY A 98 -6.26 9.63 -4.98
C GLY A 98 -5.33 10.69 -4.38
N ARG A 99 -4.93 11.70 -5.17
CA ARG A 99 -4.12 12.83 -4.67
C ARG A 99 -4.83 13.64 -3.59
N GLU A 100 -6.14 13.85 -3.72
CA GLU A 100 -6.96 14.52 -2.70
C GLU A 100 -7.02 13.72 -1.39
N VAL A 101 -7.07 12.38 -1.48
CA VAL A 101 -6.94 11.50 -0.31
C VAL A 101 -5.58 11.69 0.36
N VAL A 102 -4.48 11.73 -0.40
CA VAL A 102 -3.14 11.99 0.15
C VAL A 102 -3.06 13.33 0.86
N ALA A 103 -3.53 14.40 0.20
CA ALA A 103 -3.51 15.76 0.74
C ALA A 103 -4.31 15.88 2.05
N ARG A 104 -5.45 15.19 2.15
CA ARG A 104 -6.30 15.17 3.37
C ARG A 104 -5.56 14.62 4.59
N TYR A 105 -4.63 13.69 4.41
CA TYR A 105 -3.96 12.98 5.50
C TYR A 105 -2.49 13.37 5.67
N HIS A 106 -1.94 14.20 4.79
CA HIS A 106 -0.56 14.72 4.89
C HIS A 106 -0.30 15.46 6.23
N SER A 107 -1.33 16.08 6.82
CA SER A 107 -1.23 16.72 8.14
C SER A 107 -1.40 15.78 9.34
N ALA A 108 -1.97 14.57 9.15
CA ALA A 108 -2.26 13.62 10.23
C ALA A 108 -1.27 12.44 10.29
N ALA A 109 -0.69 12.04 9.16
CA ALA A 109 0.18 10.87 9.04
C ALA A 109 1.62 11.12 9.52
N LEU A 110 2.09 12.37 9.55
CA LEU A 110 3.42 12.75 10.06
C LEU A 110 3.48 12.85 11.59
N GLY A 111 2.35 12.64 12.29
CA GLY A 111 2.25 12.64 13.75
C GLY A 111 2.31 11.25 14.39
N ILE A 112 3.26 10.42 13.97
CA ILE A 112 3.72 9.30 14.81
C ILE A 112 4.80 9.91 15.72
N PRO A 113 4.72 9.78 17.06
CA PRO A 113 5.84 10.16 17.91
C PRO A 113 7.13 9.42 17.54
#